data_AF-A0A3M6SAD7-F1
#
_entry.id   AF-A0A3M6SAD7-F1
#
_cell.length_a   1.000
_cell.length_b   1.000
_cell.length_c   1.000
_cell.angle_alpha   90.00
_cell.angle_beta   90.00
_cell.angle_gamma   90.00
#
_symmetry.space_group_name_H-M   'P 1'
#
loop_
_entity.id
_entity.type
_entity.pdbx_description
1 polymer ?
#
loop_
_entity_poly.entity_id
_entity_poly.type
_entity_poly.pdbx_seq_one_letter_code
_entity_poly.pdbx_strand_id
1 'polypeptide(L)' 'MNDYTKTRLSRIRNVLARHVSALDLIMNGEATNLEAGQEFSLLLNEMYTGSDFKQDCKELEAEAYRLADKEGLIHE' A
#
# COMPACT_ATOMS: atom_id res chain seq x y z
N MET A 1 -7.44 -17.82 -1.19
CA MET A 1 -6.53 -16.76 -1.68
C MET A 1 -5.32 -17.39 -2.35
N ASN A 2 -5.08 -17.10 -3.63
CA ASN A 2 -4.00 -17.72 -4.40
C ASN A 2 -2.62 -17.13 -4.00
N ASP A 3 -1.53 -17.78 -4.41
CA ASP A 3 -0.16 -17.37 -4.02
C ASP A 3 0.28 -16.04 -4.64
N TYR A 4 -0.30 -15.68 -5.78
CA TYR A 4 -0.14 -14.38 -6.41
C TYR A 4 -0.65 -13.24 -5.52
N THR A 5 -1.90 -13.34 -5.03
CA THR A 5 -2.52 -12.39 -4.10
C THR A 5 -1.73 -12.29 -2.79
N LYS A 6 -1.30 -13.43 -2.23
CA LYS A 6 -0.51 -13.45 -0.98
C LYS A 6 0.82 -12.70 -1.15
N THR A 7 1.50 -12.88 -2.28
CA THR A 7 2.79 -12.24 -2.55
C THR A 7 2.65 -10.72 -2.61
N ARG A 8 1.65 -10.21 -3.35
CA ARG A 8 1.39 -8.77 -3.47
C ARG A 8 0.95 -8.16 -2.12
N LEU A 9 0.08 -8.84 -1.38
CA LEU A 9 -0.31 -8.41 -0.03
C LEU A 9 0.89 -8.29 0.91
N SER A 10 1.84 -9.23 0.84
CA SER A 10 3.06 -9.19 1.63
C SER A 10 3.92 -7.96 1.30
N ARG A 11 4.07 -7.62 0.02
CA ARG A 11 4.81 -6.43 -0.43
C ARG A 11 4.15 -5.14 0.04
N ILE A 12 2.84 -5.00 -0.16
CA ILE A 12 2.05 -3.86 0.32
C ILE A 12 2.20 -3.71 1.83
N ARG A 13 2.03 -4.80 2.59
CA ARG A 13 2.20 -4.80 4.04
C ARG A 13 3.57 -4.28 4.46
N ASN A 14 4.65 -4.72 3.80
CA ASN A 14 6.00 -4.29 4.14
C ASN A 14 6.22 -2.80 3.87
N VAL A 15 5.72 -2.29 2.74
CA VAL A 15 5.77 -0.85 2.42
C VAL A 15 4.99 -0.05 3.47
N LEU A 16 3.75 -0.43 3.76
CA LEU A 16 2.92 0.25 4.75
C LEU A 16 3.54 0.20 6.16
N ALA A 17 4.08 -0.94 6.60
CA ALA A 17 4.67 -1.09 7.93
C ALA A 17 5.84 -0.13 8.15
N ARG A 18 6.68 0.07 7.11
CA ARG A 18 7.76 1.06 7.14
C ARG A 18 7.21 2.48 7.36
N HIS A 19 6.24 2.87 6.55
CA HIS A 19 5.70 4.23 6.58
C HIS A 19 4.91 4.53 7.85
N VAL A 20 4.11 3.58 8.33
CA VAL A 20 3.39 3.71 9.61
C VAL A 20 4.37 3.93 10.77
N SER A 21 5.45 3.14 10.83
CA SER A 21 6.46 3.31 11.89
C SER A 21 7.12 4.69 11.85
N ALA A 22 7.37 5.24 10.66
CA ALA A 22 7.94 6.58 10.52
C ALA A 22 6.94 7.68 10.91
N LEU A 23 5.66 7.53 10.55
CA LEU A 23 4.60 8.45 10.96
C LEU A 23 4.41 8.47 12.48
N ASP A 24 4.51 7.31 13.15
CA ASP A 24 4.43 7.23 14.61
C ASP A 24 5.55 8.05 15.28
N LEU A 25 6.79 7.96 14.78
CA LEU A 25 7.92 8.77 15.27
C LEU A 25 7.67 10.27 15.06
N ILE A 26 7.14 10.66 13.89
CA ILE A 26 6.80 12.06 13.59
C ILE A 26 5.73 12.57 14.55
N MET A 27 4.67 11.78 14.78
CA MET A 27 3.58 12.15 15.68
C MET A 27 4.01 12.25 17.15
N ASN A 28 4.96 11.42 17.57
CA ASN A 28 5.51 11.47 18.94
C ASN A 28 6.52 12.61 19.15
N GLY A 29 6.85 13.38 18.11
CA GLY A 29 7.88 14.42 18.17
C GLY A 29 9.31 13.85 18.24
N GLU A 30 9.49 12.59 17.83
CA GLU A 30 10.75 11.85 17.85
C GLU A 30 11.52 11.95 16.51
N ALA A 31 10.94 12.64 15.52
CA ALA A 31 11.55 12.86 14.21
C ALA A 31 11.84 14.35 13.96
N THR A 32 12.93 14.63 13.26
CA THR A 32 13.26 15.96 12.75
C THR A 32 12.39 16.36 11.56
N ASN A 33 12.28 17.66 11.28
CA ASN A 33 11.59 18.16 10.09
C ASN A 33 12.18 17.60 8.78
N LEU A 34 13.48 17.31 8.76
CA LEU A 34 14.14 16.71 7.59
C LEU A 34 13.66 15.27 7.39
N GLU A 35 13.64 14.46 8.45
CA GLU A 35 13.14 13.08 8.40
C GLU A 35 11.67 13.04 7.99
N ALA A 36 10.84 13.95 8.51
CA ALA A 36 9.46 14.09 8.09
C ALA A 36 9.33 14.42 6.59
N GLY A 37 10.14 15.37 6.09
CA GLY A 37 10.14 15.72 4.66
C GLY A 37 10.58 14.57 3.75
N GLN A 38 11.57 13.78 4.19
CA GLN A 38 12.02 12.58 3.49
C GLN A 38 10.93 11.51 3.44
N GLU A 39 10.25 11.29 4.57
CA GLU A 39 9.16 10.32 4.68
C GLU A 39 7.99 10.67 3.73
N PHE A 40 7.58 11.94 3.70
CA PHE A 40 6.55 12.38 2.74
C PHE A 40 7.01 12.24 1.28
N SER A 41 8.28 12.47 0.97
CA SER A 41 8.82 12.27 -0.37
C SER A 41 8.77 10.79 -0.79
N LEU A 42 9.06 9.88 0.14
CA LEU A 42 8.96 8.43 -0.11
C LEU A 42 7.50 8.01 -0.35
N LEU A 43 6.57 8.46 0.50
CA LEU A 43 5.13 8.20 0.32
C LEU A 43 4.62 8.68 -1.05
N LEU A 44 5.05 9.87 -1.50
CA LEU A 44 4.71 10.37 -2.82
C LEU A 44 5.26 9.48 -3.95
N ASN A 45 6.48 8.96 -3.79
CA ASN A 45 7.08 8.03 -4.74
C ASN A 45 6.32 6.69 -4.82
N GLU A 46 5.85 6.17 -3.68
CA GLU A 46 5.02 4.96 -3.67
C GLU A 46 3.68 5.16 -4.41
N MET A 47 3.19 6.40 -4.54
CA MET A 47 1.96 6.70 -5.28
C MET A 47 2.19 7.06 -6.76
N TYR A 48 3.45 7.09 -7.20
CA TYR A 48 3.81 7.40 -8.59
C TYR A 48 3.43 6.26 -9.54
N THR A 49 3.18 6.57 -10.81
CA THR A 49 2.60 5.65 -11.81
C THR A 49 3.51 4.48 -12.20
N GLY A 50 4.74 4.42 -11.67
CA GLY A 50 5.69 3.32 -11.88
C GLY A 50 6.11 2.58 -10.62
N SER A 51 5.49 2.82 -9.47
CA SER A 51 5.83 2.09 -8.24
C SER A 51 5.20 0.69 -8.23
N ASP A 52 5.96 -0.28 -7.72
CA ASP A 52 5.44 -1.63 -7.48
C ASP A 52 4.30 -1.61 -6.47
N PHE A 53 4.34 -0.72 -5.48
CA PHE A 53 3.28 -0.57 -4.48
C PHE A 53 1.93 -0.21 -5.13
N LYS A 54 1.90 0.82 -5.99
CA LYS A 54 0.66 1.24 -6.66
C LYS A 54 0.15 0.15 -7.59
N GLN A 55 1.05 -0.54 -8.29
CA GLN A 55 0.67 -1.66 -9.15
C GLN A 55 0.09 -2.82 -8.33
N ASP A 56 0.75 -3.21 -7.23
CA ASP A 56 0.27 -4.25 -6.33
C ASP A 56 -1.14 -3.93 -5.79
N CYS A 57 -1.38 -2.68 -5.37
CA CYS A 57 -2.71 -2.23 -4.93
C CYS A 57 -3.77 -2.37 -6.01
N LYS A 58 -3.49 -1.90 -7.24
CA LYS A 58 -4.42 -1.98 -8.38
C LYS A 58 -4.76 -3.43 -8.75
N GLU A 59 -3.77 -4.30 -8.74
CA GLU A 59 -3.96 -5.70 -9.12
C GLU A 59 -4.78 -6.47 -8.07
N LEU A 60 -4.58 -6.17 -6.79
CA LEU A 60 -5.41 -6.74 -5.73
C LEU A 60 -6.83 -6.21 -5.74
N GLU A 61 -7.02 -4.92 -6.00
CA GLU A 61 -8.35 -4.31 -6.19
C GLU A 61 -9.09 -5.01 -7.35
N ALA A 62 -8.46 -5.14 -8.51
CA ALA A 62 -9.04 -5.80 -9.67
C ALA A 62 -9.40 -7.28 -9.38
N GLU A 63 -8.51 -8.01 -8.70
CA GLU A 63 -8.78 -9.41 -8.32
C GLU A 63 -9.92 -9.50 -7.30
N ALA A 64 -10.02 -8.56 -6.36
CA ALA A 64 -11.12 -8.52 -5.40
C ALA A 64 -12.47 -8.30 -6.12
N TYR A 65 -12.54 -7.35 -7.06
CA TYR A 65 -13.74 -7.15 -7.88
C TYR A 65 -14.08 -8.38 -8.72
N ARG A 66 -13.09 -9.02 -9.36
CA ARG A 66 -13.30 -10.24 -10.15
C ARG A 66 -13.85 -11.40 -9.32
N LEU A 67 -13.40 -11.54 -8.07
CA LEU A 67 -13.91 -12.55 -7.15
C LEU A 67 -15.34 -12.22 -6.70
N ALA A 68 -15.61 -10.96 -6.37
CA ALA A 68 -16.95 -10.52 -5.98
C ALA A 68 -17.99 -10.72 -7.10
N ASP A 69 -17.62 -10.41 -8.35
CA ASP A 69 -18.45 -10.68 -9.54
C ASP A 69 -18.73 -12.18 -9.70
N LYS A 70 -17.69 -13.02 -9.61
CA LYS A 70 -17.84 -14.49 -9.69
C LYS A 70 -18.74 -15.06 -8.59
N GLU A 71 -18.73 -14.46 -7.41
CA GLU A 71 -19.56 -14.88 -6.27
C GLU A 71 -20.97 -14.28 -6.32
N GLY A 72 -21.29 -13.47 -7.34
CA GLY A 72 -22.60 -12.81 -7.47
C GLY A 72 -22.85 -11.74 -6.40
N LEU A 73 -21.77 -11.21 -5.80
CA LEU A 73 -21.83 -10.19 -4.75
C LEU A 73 -21.89 -8.76 -5.32
N ILE A 74 -21.64 -8.61 -6.62
CA ILE A 74 -21.86 -7.36 -7.36
C ILE A 74 -23.23 -7.50 -8.05
N HIS A 75 -24.19 -6.70 -7.62
CA HIS A 75 -25.47 -6.52 -8.31
C HIS A 75 -25.42 -5.16 -9.02
N GLU A 76 -25.63 -5.15 -10.34
CA GLU A 76 -25.91 -3.93 -11.10
C GLU A 76 -27.19 -3.23 -10.62
#